data_AF-A0A8T4SWX0-F1
#
_entry.id   AF-A0A8T4SWX0-F1
#
_cell.length_a   1.000
_cell.length_b   1.000
_cell.length_c   1.000
_cell.angle_alpha   90.00
_cell.angle_beta   90.00
_cell.angle_gamma   90.00
#
_symmetry.space_group_name_H-M   'P 1'
#
loop_
_entity.id
_entity.type
_entity.pdbx_description
1 polymer ?
#
loop_
_entity_poly.entity_id
_entity_poly.type
_entity_poly.pdbx_seq_one_letter_code
_entity_poly.pdbx_strand_id
1 'polypeptide(L)'
;MKVELFHHDRIEQALANCQKKHTALYMPQAVDARLEGELPWNRFITTPSLVVTGIPTGEKEAFTIYWHQQTDFATPYGLQQANMQGLVNGAGRFPQIMFDTIYALAAAQHQHLVIPHRKLLELPSDPINIKDAEKDPRVIAILDGQARVARYLQAHAKAYNKDEIGIWHANDLNKNSPLARLLFLGVGSLSLGGLSGLGGGRFAGVRNASAEGTQNLEKEIESIGDKHIKALELLERSRLRK
;
A
#
# COMPACT_ATOMS: atom_id res chain seq x y z
N MET A 1 13.99 -0.76 -10.68
CA MET A 1 14.53 -1.23 -9.37
C MET A 1 13.96 -2.62 -9.14
N LYS A 2 14.65 -3.60 -8.53
CA LYS A 2 14.03 -4.94 -8.44
C LYS A 2 12.88 -4.94 -7.42
N VAL A 3 11.64 -5.08 -7.90
CA VAL A 3 10.44 -5.26 -7.07
C VAL A 3 10.31 -6.73 -6.67
N GLU A 4 10.00 -6.97 -5.39
CA GLU A 4 9.76 -8.30 -4.83
C GLU A 4 8.33 -8.40 -4.26
N LEU A 5 7.76 -9.60 -4.32
CA LEU A 5 6.39 -9.88 -3.85
C LEU A 5 6.41 -10.66 -2.54
N PHE A 6 5.64 -10.20 -1.57
CA PHE A 6 5.55 -10.76 -0.22
C PHE A 6 4.12 -11.17 0.07
N HIS A 7 3.88 -12.47 0.14
CA HIS A 7 2.56 -13.05 0.35
C HIS A 7 2.47 -13.74 1.72
N HIS A 8 1.30 -13.63 2.35
CA HIS A 8 0.93 -14.41 3.52
C HIS A 8 -0.60 -14.45 3.65
N ASP A 9 -1.13 -15.49 4.31
CA ASP A 9 -2.56 -15.64 4.61
C ASP A 9 -3.06 -14.64 5.67
N ARG A 10 -2.15 -13.85 6.25
CA ARG A 10 -2.42 -12.81 7.23
C ARG A 10 -1.79 -11.51 6.73
N ILE A 11 -2.60 -10.50 6.47
CA ILE A 11 -2.20 -9.26 5.80
C ILE A 11 -1.09 -8.52 6.55
N GLU A 12 -1.15 -8.50 7.88
CA GLU A 12 -0.14 -7.89 8.74
C GLU A 12 1.21 -8.62 8.65
N GLN A 13 1.20 -9.96 8.48
CA GLN A 13 2.42 -10.74 8.31
C GLN A 13 2.99 -10.59 6.89
N ALA A 14 2.13 -10.49 5.87
CA ALA A 14 2.56 -10.19 4.50
C ALA A 14 3.27 -8.82 4.45
N LEU A 15 2.70 -7.80 5.10
CA LEU A 15 3.31 -6.47 5.19
C LEU A 15 4.58 -6.48 6.02
N ALA A 16 4.60 -7.17 7.17
CA ALA A 16 5.79 -7.31 8.00
C ALA A 16 6.94 -7.96 7.23
N ASN A 17 6.65 -9.01 6.46
CA ASN A 17 7.65 -9.70 5.65
C ASN A 17 8.23 -8.79 4.56
N CYS A 18 7.40 -7.95 3.93
CA CYS A 18 7.87 -6.91 3.01
C CYS A 18 8.77 -5.89 3.73
N GLN A 19 8.29 -5.33 4.84
CA GLN A 19 8.95 -4.22 5.53
C GLN A 19 10.23 -4.60 6.28
N LYS A 20 10.56 -5.89 6.41
CA LYS A 20 11.83 -6.35 6.99
C LYS A 20 13.06 -5.78 6.28
N LYS A 21 13.03 -5.70 4.94
CA LYS A 21 14.17 -5.25 4.12
C LYS A 21 13.77 -4.36 2.95
N HIS A 22 12.48 -4.12 2.77
CA HIS A 22 11.94 -3.39 1.63
C HIS A 22 11.00 -2.29 2.11
N THR A 23 10.80 -1.28 1.26
CA THR A 23 9.73 -0.31 1.41
C THR A 23 8.55 -0.81 0.60
N ALA A 24 7.41 -1.03 1.25
CA ALA A 24 6.18 -1.43 0.58
C ALA A 24 5.69 -0.32 -0.35
N LEU A 25 5.28 -0.69 -1.57
CA LEU A 25 4.77 0.24 -2.56
C LEU A 25 3.32 0.60 -2.25
N TYR A 26 3.04 1.91 -2.16
CA TYR A 26 1.67 2.42 -2.15
C TYR A 26 1.06 2.32 -3.55
N MET A 27 -0.24 2.57 -3.66
CA MET A 27 -1.00 2.38 -4.91
C MET A 27 -0.37 3.05 -6.13
N PRO A 28 0.03 4.34 -6.09
CA PRO A 28 0.63 4.99 -7.26
C PRO A 28 1.93 4.30 -7.72
N GLN A 29 2.81 3.94 -6.78
CA GLN A 29 4.07 3.26 -7.10
C GLN A 29 3.84 1.83 -7.59
N ALA A 30 2.87 1.11 -7.03
CA ALA A 30 2.52 -0.23 -7.49
C ALA A 30 1.92 -0.20 -8.90
N VAL A 31 1.15 0.83 -9.24
CA VAL A 31 0.65 1.05 -10.60
C VAL A 31 1.82 1.33 -11.55
N ASP A 32 2.71 2.24 -11.19
CA ASP A 32 3.86 2.60 -12.02
C ASP A 32 4.77 1.38 -12.26
N ALA A 33 5.08 0.61 -11.22
CA ALA A 33 5.83 -0.64 -11.33
C ALA A 33 5.15 -1.69 -12.22
N ARG A 34 3.81 -1.76 -12.22
CA ARG A 34 3.04 -2.65 -13.13
C ARG A 34 3.12 -2.17 -14.58
N LEU A 35 3.05 -0.86 -14.81
CA LEU A 35 3.20 -0.28 -16.15
C LEU A 35 4.60 -0.50 -16.73
N GLU A 36 5.61 -0.53 -15.87
CA GLU A 36 7.01 -0.79 -16.22
C GLU A 36 7.33 -2.28 -16.36
N GLY A 37 6.38 -3.17 -16.08
CA GLY A 37 6.56 -4.62 -16.16
C GLY A 37 7.29 -5.25 -14.97
N GLU A 38 7.56 -4.47 -13.91
CA GLU A 38 8.14 -4.96 -12.66
C GLU A 38 7.09 -5.72 -11.80
N LEU A 39 5.81 -5.40 -11.97
CA LEU A 39 4.70 -6.12 -11.35
C LEU A 39 3.82 -6.85 -12.37
N PRO A 40 3.55 -8.15 -12.16
CA PRO A 40 2.73 -8.92 -13.10
C PRO A 40 1.26 -8.51 -13.06
N TRP A 41 0.62 -8.51 -14.23
CA TRP A 41 -0.81 -8.27 -14.38
C TRP A 41 -1.65 -9.43 -13.83
N ASN A 42 -1.21 -10.68 -14.00
CA ASN A 42 -1.93 -11.87 -13.55
C ASN A 42 -1.87 -12.14 -12.04
N ARG A 43 -1.42 -11.18 -11.22
CA ARG A 43 -1.38 -11.31 -9.77
C ARG A 43 -2.12 -10.16 -9.10
N PHE A 44 -2.86 -10.55 -8.08
CA PHE A 44 -3.39 -9.67 -7.06
C PHE A 44 -2.25 -9.01 -6.25
N ILE A 45 -2.32 -7.70 -6.03
CA ILE A 45 -1.38 -6.93 -5.21
C ILE A 45 -2.18 -6.08 -4.20
N THR A 46 -1.92 -6.25 -2.91
CA THR A 46 -2.33 -5.35 -1.84
C THR A 46 -1.32 -4.22 -1.71
N THR A 47 -1.79 -3.00 -1.43
CA THR A 47 -0.91 -1.85 -1.15
C THR A 47 -1.21 -1.29 0.25
N PRO A 48 -0.27 -0.59 0.91
CA PRO A 48 -0.54 0.12 2.15
C PRO A 48 -1.45 1.34 1.99
N SER A 49 -1.86 1.69 0.76
CA SER A 49 -2.86 2.73 0.54
C SER A 49 -4.22 2.31 1.07
N LEU A 50 -5.00 3.29 1.52
CA LEU A 50 -6.27 3.08 2.18
C LEU A 50 -7.43 3.67 1.37
N VAL A 51 -8.60 3.07 1.52
CA VAL A 51 -9.88 3.78 1.40
C VAL A 51 -10.47 3.89 2.80
N VAL A 52 -10.84 5.10 3.21
CA VAL A 52 -11.38 5.38 4.54
C VAL A 52 -12.68 6.14 4.41
N THR A 53 -13.74 5.68 5.09
CA THR A 53 -15.06 6.32 5.09
C THR A 53 -15.43 6.75 6.51
N GLY A 54 -15.89 7.99 6.66
CA GLY A 54 -16.29 8.55 7.95
C GLY A 54 -16.91 9.93 7.83
N ILE A 55 -17.31 10.51 8.96
CA ILE A 55 -17.78 11.90 9.06
C ILE A 55 -16.67 12.69 9.79
N PRO A 56 -16.06 13.70 9.15
CA PRO A 56 -15.03 14.51 9.79
C PRO A 56 -15.62 15.29 10.96
N THR A 57 -14.83 15.53 12.00
CA THR A 57 -15.28 16.32 13.15
C THR A 57 -15.68 17.73 12.71
N GLY A 58 -16.92 18.13 13.00
CA GLY A 58 -17.49 19.44 12.63
C GLY A 58 -18.23 19.44 11.29
N GLU A 59 -18.13 18.36 10.50
CA GLU A 59 -18.89 18.21 9.26
C GLU A 59 -20.23 17.49 9.49
N LYS A 60 -21.18 17.71 8.57
CA LYS A 60 -22.49 17.03 8.59
C LYS A 60 -22.59 15.89 7.58
N GLU A 61 -21.72 15.89 6.57
CA GLU A 61 -21.71 14.90 5.50
C GLU A 61 -20.57 13.89 5.70
N ALA A 62 -20.80 12.66 5.26
CA ALA A 62 -19.77 11.62 5.24
C ALA A 62 -18.92 11.74 3.97
N PHE A 63 -17.64 11.43 4.09
CA PHE A 63 -16.66 11.43 3.01
C PHE A 63 -15.94 10.09 2.93
N THR A 64 -15.55 9.73 1.72
CA THR A 64 -14.65 8.62 1.43
C THR A 64 -13.35 9.16 0.88
N ILE A 65 -12.23 8.79 1.51
CA ILE A 65 -10.90 9.31 1.22
C ILE A 65 -10.02 8.15 0.75
N TYR A 66 -9.42 8.31 -0.43
CA TYR A 66 -8.39 7.41 -0.93
C TYR A 66 -7.02 7.97 -0.53
N TRP A 67 -6.32 7.29 0.37
CA TRP A 67 -5.09 7.82 0.96
C TRP A 67 -3.88 7.00 0.56
N HIS A 68 -2.89 7.66 -0.05
CA HIS A 68 -1.69 7.02 -0.61
C HIS A 68 -0.41 7.31 0.17
N GLN A 69 -0.51 7.90 1.36
CA GLN A 69 0.62 8.20 2.22
C GLN A 69 0.59 7.35 3.49
N GLN A 70 1.68 7.39 4.24
CA GLN A 70 1.83 6.60 5.47
C GLN A 70 0.79 6.97 6.52
N THR A 71 0.31 5.94 7.22
CA THR A 71 -0.54 6.04 8.40
C THR A 71 -0.14 4.96 9.39
N ASP A 72 -0.36 5.18 10.69
CA ASP A 72 -0.10 4.14 11.70
C ASP A 72 -1.03 2.93 11.54
N PHE A 73 -2.20 3.12 10.91
CA PHE A 73 -3.12 2.04 10.59
C PHE A 73 -2.53 1.06 9.58
N ALA A 74 -1.90 1.56 8.50
CA ALA A 74 -1.31 0.74 7.44
C ALA A 74 0.11 0.25 7.77
N THR A 75 0.31 -0.16 9.03
CA THR A 75 1.52 -0.81 9.53
C THR A 75 1.19 -2.24 9.97
N PRO A 76 2.18 -3.16 10.10
CA PRO A 76 1.92 -4.49 10.61
C PRO A 76 1.22 -4.48 11.97
N TYR A 77 1.65 -3.58 12.87
CA TYR A 77 1.02 -3.41 14.17
C TYR A 77 -0.40 -2.84 14.05
N GLY A 78 -0.61 -1.78 13.26
CA GLY A 78 -1.94 -1.19 13.05
C GLY A 78 -2.95 -2.18 12.48
N LEU A 79 -2.54 -2.97 11.48
CA LEU A 79 -3.37 -4.02 10.88
C LEU A 79 -3.66 -5.16 11.87
N GLN A 80 -2.67 -5.55 12.68
CA GLN A 80 -2.88 -6.53 13.76
C GLN A 80 -3.91 -6.03 14.78
N GLN A 81 -3.79 -4.76 15.21
CA GLN A 81 -4.74 -4.16 16.14
C GLN A 81 -6.15 -4.08 15.54
N ALA A 82 -6.29 -3.69 14.27
CA ALA A 82 -7.57 -3.66 13.58
C ALA A 82 -8.24 -5.05 13.55
N ASN A 83 -7.46 -6.11 13.28
CA ASN A 83 -7.96 -7.49 13.32
C ASN A 83 -8.36 -7.93 14.74
N MET A 84 -7.59 -7.55 15.77
CA MET A 84 -7.88 -7.88 17.17
C MET A 84 -9.12 -7.16 17.72
N GLN A 85 -9.37 -5.92 17.27
CA GLN A 85 -10.54 -5.12 17.68
C GLN A 85 -11.85 -5.58 17.00
N GLY A 86 -11.76 -6.52 16.05
CA GLY A 86 -12.88 -7.00 15.27
C GLY A 86 -13.20 -6.09 14.08
N LEU A 87 -13.50 -6.72 12.94
CA LEU A 87 -13.80 -6.04 11.69
C LEU A 87 -15.30 -5.79 11.53
N VAL A 88 -15.66 -4.66 10.90
CA VAL A 88 -17.03 -4.38 10.47
C VAL A 88 -17.12 -4.64 8.98
N ASN A 89 -17.80 -5.71 8.57
CA ASN A 89 -17.89 -6.15 7.16
C ASN A 89 -16.53 -6.32 6.46
N GLY A 90 -15.48 -6.66 7.21
CA GLY A 90 -14.11 -6.79 6.71
C GLY A 90 -13.27 -5.51 6.74
N ALA A 91 -13.87 -4.35 7.07
CA ALA A 91 -13.15 -3.10 7.30
C ALA A 91 -12.65 -2.99 8.75
N GLY A 92 -11.47 -2.41 8.93
CA GLY A 92 -10.93 -2.10 10.25
C GLY A 92 -11.47 -0.78 10.79
N ARG A 93 -11.65 -0.69 12.10
CA ARG A 93 -12.00 0.58 12.76
C ARG A 93 -10.82 1.54 12.66
N PHE A 94 -11.07 2.73 12.15
CA PHE A 94 -10.04 3.73 11.92
C PHE A 94 -10.18 4.88 12.94
N PRO A 95 -9.08 5.32 13.59
CA PRO A 95 -9.17 6.36 14.61
C PRO A 95 -9.72 7.69 14.05
N GLN A 96 -10.69 8.30 14.75
CA GLN A 96 -11.31 9.57 14.32
C GLN A 96 -10.27 10.68 14.12
N ILE A 97 -9.33 10.84 15.05
CA ILE A 97 -8.27 11.86 14.95
C ILE A 97 -7.42 11.70 13.69
N MET A 98 -7.14 10.45 13.29
CA MET A 98 -6.38 10.17 12.07
C MET A 98 -7.24 10.45 10.84
N PHE A 99 -8.54 10.14 10.89
CA PHE A 99 -9.49 10.44 9.82
C PHE A 99 -9.61 11.94 9.57
N ASP A 100 -9.79 12.73 10.63
CA ASP A 100 -9.87 14.19 10.57
C ASP A 100 -8.57 14.78 9.97
N THR A 101 -7.41 14.23 10.35
CA THR A 101 -6.10 14.65 9.85
C THR A 101 -5.98 14.40 8.34
N ILE A 102 -6.28 13.18 7.87
CA ILE A 102 -6.21 12.88 6.43
C ILE A 102 -7.27 13.64 5.64
N TYR A 103 -8.45 13.90 6.21
CA TYR A 103 -9.49 14.71 5.58
C TYR A 103 -9.01 16.14 5.36
N ALA A 104 -8.49 16.80 6.39
CA ALA A 104 -8.00 18.17 6.29
C ALA A 104 -6.86 18.29 5.26
N LEU A 105 -5.92 17.35 5.27
CA LEU A 105 -4.81 17.32 4.31
C LEU A 105 -5.30 17.08 2.87
N ALA A 106 -6.17 16.09 2.67
CA ALA A 106 -6.69 15.75 1.36
C ALA A 106 -7.56 16.87 0.78
N ALA A 107 -8.44 17.49 1.58
CA ALA A 107 -9.27 18.60 1.14
C ALA A 107 -8.45 19.84 0.75
N ALA A 108 -7.30 20.06 1.40
CA ALA A 108 -6.43 21.20 1.12
C ALA A 108 -5.51 20.98 -0.09
N GLN A 109 -4.97 19.77 -0.27
CA GLN A 109 -3.85 19.53 -1.19
C GLN A 109 -4.13 18.44 -2.25
N HIS A 110 -5.11 17.57 -2.02
CA HIS A 110 -5.37 16.39 -2.84
C HIS A 110 -6.87 16.17 -3.03
N GLN A 111 -7.58 17.18 -3.51
CA GLN A 111 -9.06 17.17 -3.57
C GLN A 111 -9.62 15.99 -4.38
N HIS A 112 -8.89 15.50 -5.40
CA HIS A 112 -9.28 14.33 -6.19
C HIS A 112 -9.32 13.03 -5.38
N LEU A 113 -8.74 13.00 -4.17
CA LEU A 113 -8.77 11.86 -3.26
C LEU A 113 -10.00 11.83 -2.36
N VAL A 114 -10.79 12.92 -2.31
CA VAL A 114 -11.94 13.07 -1.41
C VAL A 114 -13.23 13.00 -2.21
N ILE A 115 -14.06 11.99 -1.93
CA ILE A 115 -15.36 11.80 -2.57
C ILE A 115 -16.45 11.92 -1.51
N PRO A 116 -17.46 12.81 -1.67
CA PRO A 116 -18.64 12.78 -0.82
C PRO A 116 -19.26 11.38 -0.85
N HIS A 117 -19.47 10.76 0.31
CA HIS A 117 -19.84 9.34 0.36
C HIS A 117 -21.18 9.05 -0.33
N ARG A 118 -22.13 10.00 -0.28
CA ARG A 118 -23.38 9.90 -1.07
C ARG A 118 -23.14 9.72 -2.57
N LYS A 119 -22.17 10.45 -3.13
CA LYS A 119 -21.83 10.36 -4.55
C LYS A 119 -21.15 9.04 -4.87
N LEU A 120 -20.36 8.50 -3.94
CA LEU A 120 -19.78 7.16 -4.08
C LEU A 120 -20.89 6.11 -4.22
N LEU A 121 -21.95 6.20 -3.42
CA LEU A 121 -23.08 5.25 -3.44
C LEU A 121 -23.94 5.34 -4.72
N GLU A 122 -23.87 6.45 -5.44
CA GLU A 122 -24.52 6.61 -6.75
C GLU A 122 -23.73 5.93 -7.87
N LEU A 123 -22.44 5.62 -7.65
CA LEU A 123 -21.58 4.97 -8.64
C LEU A 123 -21.76 3.44 -8.59
N PRO A 124 -21.79 2.77 -9.76
CA PRO A 124 -22.00 1.34 -9.80
C PRO A 124 -20.75 0.62 -9.27
N SER A 125 -20.95 -0.44 -8.49
CA SER A 125 -19.87 -1.29 -7.96
C SER A 125 -19.76 -2.56 -8.79
N ASP A 126 -19.20 -2.44 -9.99
CA ASP A 126 -19.18 -3.47 -11.02
C ASP A 126 -18.06 -3.22 -12.06
N PRO A 127 -17.87 -4.11 -13.05
CA PRO A 127 -17.11 -3.80 -14.24
C PRO A 127 -17.78 -2.70 -15.06
N ILE A 128 -17.01 -1.69 -15.43
CA ILE A 128 -17.42 -0.60 -16.31
C ILE A 128 -16.50 -0.50 -17.52
N ASN A 129 -16.97 0.13 -18.60
CA ASN A 129 -16.15 0.38 -19.78
C ASN A 129 -14.97 1.29 -19.43
N ILE A 130 -13.82 1.05 -20.05
CA ILE A 130 -12.60 1.86 -19.82
C ILE A 130 -12.82 3.36 -20.08
N LYS A 131 -13.63 3.73 -21.08
CA LYS A 131 -13.94 5.15 -21.36
C LYS A 131 -14.73 5.82 -20.23
N ASP A 132 -15.57 5.05 -19.53
CA ASP A 132 -16.31 5.55 -18.37
C ASP A 132 -15.39 5.57 -17.14
N ALA A 133 -14.53 4.56 -16.99
CA ALA A 133 -13.52 4.49 -15.94
C ALA A 133 -12.52 5.66 -15.99
N GLU A 134 -12.20 6.19 -17.17
CA GLU A 134 -11.34 7.38 -17.31
C GLU A 134 -11.87 8.62 -16.58
N LYS A 135 -13.18 8.69 -16.37
CA LYS A 135 -13.86 9.83 -15.72
C LYS A 135 -14.39 9.49 -14.33
N ASP A 136 -14.27 8.22 -13.92
CA ASP A 136 -14.77 7.76 -12.64
C ASP A 136 -13.93 8.36 -11.50
N PRO A 137 -14.53 9.10 -10.55
CA PRO A 137 -13.77 9.77 -9.50
C PRO A 137 -13.04 8.77 -8.60
N ARG A 138 -13.52 7.53 -8.46
CA ARG A 138 -12.83 6.47 -7.71
C ARG A 138 -11.56 6.03 -8.44
N VAL A 139 -11.60 5.92 -9.76
CA VAL A 139 -10.43 5.55 -10.56
C VAL A 139 -9.37 6.65 -10.49
N ILE A 140 -9.78 7.91 -10.63
CA ILE A 140 -8.90 9.07 -10.49
C ILE A 140 -8.28 9.12 -9.09
N ALA A 141 -9.07 8.86 -8.06
CA ALA A 141 -8.61 8.81 -6.68
C ALA A 141 -7.62 7.65 -6.47
N ILE A 142 -8.00 6.42 -6.80
CA ILE A 142 -7.17 5.21 -6.63
C ILE A 142 -5.83 5.32 -7.36
N LEU A 143 -5.84 5.84 -8.60
CA LEU A 143 -4.64 5.98 -9.43
C LEU A 143 -3.90 7.30 -9.20
N ASP A 144 -4.37 8.12 -8.27
CA ASP A 144 -3.77 9.39 -7.87
C ASP A 144 -3.48 10.31 -9.08
N GLY A 145 -4.53 10.62 -9.85
CA GLY A 145 -4.52 11.67 -10.87
C GLY A 145 -4.66 11.19 -12.32
N GLN A 146 -5.21 12.09 -13.16
CA GLN A 146 -5.64 11.80 -14.53
C GLN A 146 -4.54 11.24 -15.44
N ALA A 147 -3.30 11.71 -15.27
CA ALA A 147 -2.17 11.28 -16.09
C ALA A 147 -1.88 9.78 -15.92
N ARG A 148 -2.05 9.24 -14.71
CA ARG A 148 -1.87 7.81 -14.43
C ARG A 148 -3.07 6.99 -14.88
N VAL A 149 -4.28 7.55 -14.79
CA VAL A 149 -5.52 6.92 -15.24
C VAL A 149 -5.42 6.49 -16.70
N ALA A 150 -5.11 7.41 -17.62
CA ALA A 150 -5.07 7.10 -19.05
C ALA A 150 -4.03 6.00 -19.37
N ARG A 151 -2.82 6.12 -18.80
CA ARG A 151 -1.74 5.14 -18.99
C ARG A 151 -2.13 3.75 -18.46
N TYR A 152 -2.71 3.72 -17.26
CA TYR A 152 -3.06 2.46 -16.62
C TYR A 152 -4.20 1.74 -17.33
N LEU A 153 -5.26 2.47 -17.70
CA LEU A 153 -6.41 1.88 -18.38
C LEU A 153 -6.04 1.37 -19.77
N GLN A 154 -5.21 2.09 -20.53
CA GLN A 154 -4.71 1.60 -21.82
C GLN A 154 -3.89 0.31 -21.66
N ALA A 155 -3.00 0.26 -20.67
CA ALA A 155 -2.18 -0.92 -20.42
C ALA A 155 -3.00 -2.11 -19.89
N HIS A 156 -4.01 -1.83 -19.07
CA HIS A 156 -4.98 -2.82 -18.57
C HIS A 156 -5.74 -3.47 -19.73
N ALA A 157 -6.30 -2.64 -20.63
CA ALA A 157 -7.04 -3.12 -21.79
C ALA A 157 -6.23 -4.11 -22.62
N LYS A 158 -4.96 -3.75 -22.87
CA LYS A 158 -4.00 -4.56 -23.60
C LYS A 158 -3.62 -5.83 -22.85
N ALA A 159 -3.34 -5.73 -21.56
CA ALA A 159 -2.88 -6.86 -20.74
C ALA A 159 -3.93 -7.97 -20.62
N TYR A 160 -5.21 -7.60 -20.60
CA TYR A 160 -6.31 -8.54 -20.44
C TYR A 160 -7.15 -8.78 -21.69
N ASN A 161 -6.86 -8.06 -22.78
CA ASN A 161 -7.63 -8.09 -24.02
C ASN A 161 -9.13 -7.84 -23.78
N LYS A 162 -9.45 -6.78 -23.01
CA LYS A 162 -10.83 -6.36 -22.66
C LYS A 162 -10.92 -4.86 -22.47
N ASP A 163 -12.02 -4.26 -22.90
CA ASP A 163 -12.30 -2.82 -22.73
C ASP A 163 -13.12 -2.51 -21.47
N GLU A 164 -13.00 -3.34 -20.43
CA GLU A 164 -13.73 -3.21 -19.17
C GLU A 164 -12.80 -3.41 -17.98
N ILE A 165 -13.07 -2.69 -16.89
CA ILE A 165 -12.33 -2.78 -15.64
C ILE A 165 -13.31 -2.84 -14.46
N GLY A 166 -13.10 -3.79 -13.55
CA GLY A 166 -13.88 -3.88 -12.30
C GLY A 166 -13.54 -2.73 -11.35
N ILE A 167 -14.52 -1.91 -10.94
CA ILE A 167 -14.31 -0.87 -9.92
C ILE A 167 -15.22 -1.15 -8.73
N TRP A 168 -14.65 -1.69 -7.65
CA TRP A 168 -15.42 -2.19 -6.51
C TRP A 168 -15.31 -1.28 -5.28
N HIS A 169 -16.45 -1.02 -4.63
CA HIS A 169 -16.51 -0.28 -3.37
C HIS A 169 -17.55 -0.88 -2.44
N ALA A 170 -17.39 -0.61 -1.14
CA ALA A 170 -18.31 -1.03 -0.09
C ALA A 170 -18.98 0.19 0.54
N ASN A 171 -20.17 -0.01 1.11
CA ASN A 171 -20.75 0.96 2.02
C ASN A 171 -20.15 0.78 3.43
N ASP A 172 -19.07 1.52 3.69
CA ASP A 172 -18.35 1.51 4.97
C ASP A 172 -18.73 2.70 5.88
N LEU A 173 -19.89 3.33 5.66
CA LEU A 173 -20.37 4.35 6.58
C LEU A 173 -20.86 3.70 7.88
N ASN A 174 -20.16 3.99 8.98
CA ASN A 174 -20.45 3.42 10.30
C ASN A 174 -20.63 4.51 11.35
N LYS A 175 -21.61 4.33 12.23
CA LYS A 175 -21.99 5.33 13.24
C LYS A 175 -20.97 5.50 14.36
N ASN A 176 -20.20 4.45 14.66
CA ASN A 176 -19.36 4.41 15.86
C ASN A 176 -17.91 4.85 15.61
N SER A 177 -17.45 4.76 14.37
CA SER A 177 -16.07 5.06 13.98
C SER A 177 -15.96 5.12 12.46
N PRO A 178 -15.01 5.90 11.92
CA PRO A 178 -14.56 5.72 10.56
C PRO A 178 -14.09 4.28 10.33
N LEU A 179 -14.22 3.80 9.10
CA LEU A 179 -13.80 2.47 8.69
C LEU A 179 -12.79 2.56 7.56
N ALA A 180 -11.77 1.70 7.59
CA ALA A 180 -10.70 1.68 6.61
C ALA A 180 -10.48 0.28 6.02
N ARG A 181 -10.15 0.26 4.73
CA ARG A 181 -9.71 -0.93 4.00
C ARG A 181 -8.45 -0.61 3.21
N LEU A 182 -7.63 -1.62 2.96
CA LEU A 182 -6.48 -1.48 2.07
C LEU A 182 -6.92 -1.56 0.62
N LEU A 183 -6.27 -0.76 -0.23
CA LEU A 183 -6.48 -0.77 -1.67
C LEU A 183 -5.67 -1.87 -2.35
N PHE A 184 -6.22 -2.45 -3.40
CA PHE A 184 -5.57 -3.52 -4.16
C PHE A 184 -5.66 -3.33 -5.68
N LEU A 185 -4.66 -3.89 -6.36
CA LEU A 185 -4.55 -4.02 -7.80
C LEU A 185 -4.85 -5.46 -8.21
N GLY A 186 -5.97 -5.65 -8.87
CA GLY A 186 -6.44 -6.95 -9.33
C GLY A 186 -6.93 -7.84 -8.18
N VAL A 187 -8.17 -8.29 -8.26
CA VAL A 187 -8.69 -9.57 -7.75
C VAL A 187 -9.86 -9.92 -8.67
N GLY A 188 -9.99 -11.18 -9.10
CA GLY A 188 -11.12 -11.60 -9.96
C GLY A 188 -11.18 -10.89 -11.31
N SER A 189 -12.28 -10.18 -11.59
CA SER A 189 -12.64 -9.50 -12.85
C SER A 189 -11.78 -8.27 -13.19
N LEU A 190 -10.46 -8.36 -13.03
CA LEU A 190 -9.50 -7.38 -13.55
C LEU A 190 -9.66 -6.00 -12.91
N SER A 191 -9.67 -5.91 -11.58
CA SER A 191 -10.24 -4.75 -10.90
C SER A 191 -9.26 -3.79 -10.20
N LEU A 192 -9.78 -2.60 -9.89
CA LEU A 192 -9.31 -1.69 -8.85
C LEU A 192 -10.34 -1.68 -7.71
N GLY A 193 -9.90 -1.57 -6.47
CA GLY A 193 -10.86 -1.37 -5.39
C GLY A 193 -10.29 -1.43 -3.99
N GLY A 194 -11.19 -1.22 -3.04
CA GLY A 194 -10.95 -1.38 -1.61
C GLY A 194 -11.94 -2.35 -0.96
N LEU A 195 -12.73 -3.12 -1.71
CA LEU A 195 -13.77 -4.02 -1.17
C LEU A 195 -13.23 -5.22 -0.34
N SER A 196 -11.96 -5.58 -0.50
CA SER A 196 -11.37 -6.73 0.19
C SER A 196 -11.29 -6.48 1.70
N GLY A 197 -11.59 -7.51 2.50
CA GLY A 197 -11.36 -7.47 3.95
C GLY A 197 -9.88 -7.57 4.31
N LEU A 198 -9.54 -7.37 5.59
CA LEU A 198 -8.17 -7.49 6.12
C LEU A 198 -7.70 -8.95 6.34
N GLY A 199 -7.91 -9.82 5.33
CA GLY A 199 -7.56 -11.24 5.33
C GLY A 199 -6.12 -11.54 4.91
N GLY A 200 -5.91 -12.32 3.85
CA GLY A 200 -4.59 -12.54 3.24
C GLY A 200 -4.11 -11.37 2.39
N GLY A 201 -2.79 -11.19 2.26
CA GLY A 201 -2.17 -10.06 1.57
C GLY A 201 -1.11 -10.47 0.57
N ARG A 202 -0.86 -9.63 -0.45
CA ARG A 202 0.35 -9.71 -1.29
C ARG A 202 0.91 -8.31 -1.52
N PHE A 203 1.95 -7.93 -0.79
CA PHE A 203 2.58 -6.61 -0.94
C PHE A 203 3.74 -6.66 -1.93
N ALA A 204 3.91 -5.59 -2.68
CA ALA A 204 5.09 -5.34 -3.50
C ALA A 204 6.06 -4.44 -2.73
N GLY A 205 7.35 -4.75 -2.76
CA GLY A 205 8.37 -3.94 -2.07
C GLY A 205 9.63 -3.72 -2.90
N VAL A 206 10.26 -2.58 -2.70
CA VAL A 206 11.58 -2.24 -3.25
C VAL A 206 12.62 -2.26 -2.13
N ARG A 207 13.80 -2.82 -2.38
CA ARG A 207 14.83 -2.99 -1.35
C ARG A 207 15.26 -1.63 -0.78
N ASN A 208 15.41 -1.56 0.54
CA ASN A 208 15.90 -0.35 1.22
C ASN A 208 17.40 -0.16 0.93
N ALA A 209 17.77 0.92 0.24
CA ALA A 209 19.18 1.22 -0.09
C ALA A 209 20.08 1.34 1.16
N SER A 210 19.53 1.79 2.29
CA SER A 210 20.25 1.93 3.57
C SER A 210 20.57 0.60 4.26
N ALA A 211 19.82 -0.47 3.98
CA ALA A 211 20.07 -1.78 4.55
C ALA A 211 21.31 -2.45 3.94
N GLU A 212 21.63 -2.16 2.67
CA GLU A 212 22.86 -2.62 2.01
C GLU A 212 24.09 -1.87 2.52
N GLY A 213 23.98 -0.55 2.78
CA GLY A 213 25.07 0.24 3.36
C GLY A 213 25.46 -0.25 4.76
N THR A 214 24.47 -0.57 5.60
CA THR A 214 24.71 -1.04 6.97
C THR A 214 25.30 -2.46 7.00
N GLN A 215 24.80 -3.38 6.18
CA GLN A 215 25.35 -4.75 6.10
C GLN A 215 26.75 -4.80 5.48
N ASN A 216 27.07 -3.90 4.54
CA ASN A 216 28.42 -3.79 4.00
C ASN A 216 29.38 -3.20 5.03
N LEU A 217 28.96 -2.18 5.79
CA LEU A 217 29.75 -1.62 6.89
C LEU A 217 30.00 -2.64 8.01
N GLU A 218 28.99 -3.44 8.39
CA GLU A 218 29.16 -4.49 9.40
C GLU A 218 30.18 -5.55 8.96
N LYS A 219 30.08 -6.02 7.71
CA LYS A 219 31.06 -6.96 7.14
C LYS A 219 32.47 -6.37 7.00
N GLU A 220 32.56 -5.08 6.71
CA GLU A 220 33.84 -4.38 6.57
C GLU A 220 34.51 -4.16 7.94
N ILE A 221 33.72 -3.82 8.97
CA ILE A 221 34.19 -3.72 10.36
C ILE A 221 34.66 -5.08 10.89
N GLU A 222 33.92 -6.16 10.61
CA GLU A 222 34.29 -7.52 11.00
C GLU A 222 35.60 -7.97 10.32
N SER A 223 35.73 -7.69 9.01
CA SER A 223 36.96 -7.93 8.24
C SER A 223 38.17 -7.13 8.74
N ILE A 224 37.97 -5.89 9.19
CA ILE A 224 39.04 -5.07 9.80
C ILE A 224 39.44 -5.63 11.17
N GLY A 225 38.46 -6.01 12.00
CA GLY A 225 38.70 -6.64 13.30
C GLY A 225 39.54 -7.92 13.19
N ASP A 226 39.19 -8.81 12.27
CA ASP A 226 39.92 -10.07 12.04
C ASP A 226 41.36 -9.85 11.56
N LYS A 227 41.59 -8.85 10.72
CA LYS A 227 42.95 -8.48 10.27
C LYS A 227 43.77 -7.89 11.41
N HIS A 228 43.17 -7.09 12.28
CA HIS A 228 43.85 -6.49 13.42
C HIS A 228 44.24 -7.53 14.46
N ILE A 229 43.36 -8.49 14.75
CA ILE A 229 43.64 -9.61 15.67
C ILE A 229 44.82 -10.46 15.13
N LYS A 230 44.81 -10.82 13.85
CA LYS A 230 45.92 -11.57 13.24
C LYS A 230 47.25 -10.83 13.29
N ALA A 231 47.24 -9.50 13.12
CA ALA A 231 48.45 -8.69 13.21
C ALA A 231 49.04 -8.67 14.63
N LEU A 232 48.18 -8.60 15.65
CA LEU A 232 48.58 -8.66 17.06
C LEU A 232 49.15 -10.03 17.44
N GLU A 233 48.54 -11.13 17.00
CA GLU A 233 49.05 -12.49 17.22
C GLU A 233 50.42 -12.71 16.57
N LEU A 234 50.65 -12.15 15.38
CA LEU A 234 51.95 -12.18 14.69
C LEU A 234 53.03 -11.41 15.45
N LEU A 235 52.67 -10.25 16.02
CA LEU A 235 53.58 -9.43 16.83
C LEU A 235 53.94 -10.12 18.15
N GLU A 236 52.98 -10.73 18.84
CA GLU A 236 53.26 -11.51 20.07
C GLU A 236 54.13 -12.73 19.79
N ARG A 237 53.86 -13.48 18.72
CA ARG A 237 54.73 -14.59 18.28
C ARG A 237 56.15 -14.14 17.93
N SER A 238 56.32 -12.93 17.42
CA SER A 238 57.64 -12.37 17.12
C SER A 238 58.40 -11.93 18.38
N ARG A 239 57.69 -11.51 19.44
CA ARG A 239 58.26 -11.13 20.74
C ARG A 239 58.71 -12.34 21.56
N LEU A 240 58.02 -13.47 21.44
CA LEU A 240 58.35 -14.73 22.13
C LEU A 240 59.51 -15.52 21.48
N ARG A 241 60.07 -15.03 20.35
CA ARG A 241 61.21 -15.64 19.64
C ARG A 241 62.52 -14.86 19.80
N LYS A 242 62.55 -13.88 20.71
CA LYS A 242 63.77 -13.22 21.20
C LYS A 242 64.06 -13.69 22.61
#